data_AF-A0A7W1RDE3-F1
#
_entry.id   AF-A0A7W1RDE3-F1
#
_cell.length_a   1.000
_cell.length_b   1.000
_cell.length_c   1.000
_cell.angle_alpha   90.00
_cell.angle_beta   90.00
_cell.angle_gamma   90.00
#
_symmetry.space_group_name_H-M   'P 1'
#
loop_
_entity.id
_entity.type
_entity.pdbx_description
1 polymer ?
#
loop_
_entity_poly.entity_id
_entity_poly.type
_entity_poly.pdbx_seq_one_letter_code
_entity_poly.pdbx_strand_id
1 'polypeptide(L)' 'MRRIATDFYEHQGRIVSSLHARGLLRAGLSATAATDLLWTLNHPDVWQLLVRERKWSPQAWERWLADASRRELLGEAPEP' A
#
# COMPACT_ATOMS: atom_id res chain seq x y z
N MET A 1 15.12 14.23 4.77
CA MET A 1 13.97 13.34 5.04
C MET A 1 12.68 13.77 4.32
N ARG A 2 12.24 15.04 4.38
CA ARG A 2 10.93 15.48 3.83
C ARG A 2 10.68 15.20 2.34
N ARG A 3 11.68 15.37 1.45
CA ARG A 3 11.52 15.13 0.00
C ARG A 3 11.27 13.66 -0.35
N ILE A 4 11.98 12.73 0.30
CA ILE A 4 11.81 11.28 0.06
C ILE A 4 10.38 10.84 0.38
N ALA A 5 9.78 11.39 1.44
CA ALA A 5 8.40 11.07 1.82
C ALA A 5 7.37 11.58 0.79
N THR A 6 7.56 12.77 0.22
CA THR A 6 6.69 13.34 -0.82
C THR A 6 6.81 12.57 -2.13
N ASP A 7 8.03 12.32 -2.61
CA ASP A 7 8.27 11.56 -3.85
C ASP A 7 7.71 10.12 -3.72
N PHE A 8 7.82 9.53 -2.53
CA PHE A 8 7.27 8.21 -2.24
C PHE A 8 5.74 8.19 -2.21
N TYR A 9 5.11 9.25 -1.67
CA TYR A 9 3.65 9.42 -1.68
C TYR A 9 3.11 9.53 -3.11
N GLU A 10 3.75 10.36 -3.95
CA GLU A 10 3.39 10.49 -5.36
C GLU A 10 3.49 9.15 -6.11
N HIS A 11 4.52 8.36 -5.78
CA HIS A 11 4.68 7.02 -6.37
C HIS A 11 3.52 6.08 -5.97
N GLN A 12 3.11 6.08 -4.69
CA GLN A 12 1.94 5.31 -4.27
C GLN A 12 0.67 5.78 -4.98
N GLY A 13 0.52 7.09 -5.17
CA GLY A 13 -0.62 7.67 -5.89
C GLY A 13 -0.75 7.18 -7.33
N ARG A 14 0.37 6.96 -8.03
CA ARG A 14 0.35 6.39 -9.40
C ARG A 14 -0.12 4.95 -9.43
N ILE A 15 0.31 4.13 -8.45
CA ILE A 15 -0.14 2.74 -8.31
C ILE A 15 -1.65 2.71 -8.06
N VAL A 16 -2.13 3.49 -7.10
CA VAL A 16 -3.56 3.57 -6.75
C VAL A 16 -4.39 4.10 -7.91
N SER A 17 -3.90 5.09 -8.65
CA SER A 17 -4.59 5.62 -9.84
C SER A 17 -4.82 4.53 -10.90
N SER A 18 -3.85 3.64 -11.09
CA SER A 18 -4.01 2.50 -12.00
C SER A 18 -5.07 1.50 -11.51
N LEU A 19 -5.10 1.23 -10.20
CA LEU A 19 -6.12 0.35 -9.61
C LEU A 19 -7.52 0.96 -9.71
N HIS A 20 -7.65 2.26 -9.44
CA HIS A 20 -8.91 3.00 -9.54
C HIS A 20 -9.44 3.03 -10.98
N ALA A 21 -8.58 3.31 -11.96
CA ALA A 21 -8.95 3.31 -13.38
C ALA A 21 -9.46 1.94 -13.87
N ARG A 22 -9.07 0.85 -13.19
CA ARG A 22 -9.51 -0.52 -13.49
C ARG A 22 -10.72 -0.97 -12.66
N GLY A 23 -11.27 -0.09 -11.81
CA GLY A 23 -12.39 -0.43 -10.93
C GLY A 23 -12.07 -1.46 -9.86
N LEU A 24 -10.79 -1.61 -9.48
CA LEU A 24 -10.33 -2.66 -8.56
C LEU A 24 -10.37 -2.25 -7.09
N LEU A 25 -10.51 -0.95 -6.81
CA LEU A 25 -10.58 -0.47 -5.43
C LEU A 25 -11.88 -0.96 -4.76
N ARG A 26 -11.83 -1.23 -3.46
CA ARG A 26 -13.03 -1.59 -2.70
C ARG A 26 -14.10 -0.50 -2.80
N ALA A 27 -15.36 -0.92 -2.75
CA ALA A 27 -16.50 -0.02 -2.81
C ALA A 27 -16.38 1.10 -1.75
N GLY A 28 -16.63 2.34 -2.17
CA GLY A 28 -16.56 3.52 -1.31
C GLY A 28 -15.15 4.00 -0.95
N LEU A 29 -14.08 3.36 -1.43
CA LEU A 29 -12.71 3.84 -1.22
C LEU A 29 -12.28 4.82 -2.32
N SER A 30 -11.99 6.06 -1.92
CA SER A 30 -11.47 7.08 -2.83
C SER A 30 -9.99 6.81 -3.17
N ALA A 31 -9.54 7.28 -4.34
CA ALA A 31 -8.14 7.18 -4.74
C ALA A 31 -7.18 7.89 -3.77
N THR A 32 -7.60 9.02 -3.17
CA THR A 32 -6.79 9.70 -2.14
C THR A 32 -6.65 8.84 -0.90
N ALA A 33 -7.75 8.32 -0.36
CA ALA A 33 -7.69 7.48 0.83
C ALA A 33 -6.93 6.17 0.58
N ALA A 34 -7.08 5.56 -0.60
CA ALA A 34 -6.28 4.41 -1.01
C ALA A 34 -4.77 4.74 -1.10
N THR A 35 -4.42 5.95 -1.53
CA THR A 35 -3.02 6.41 -1.56
C THR A 35 -2.46 6.55 -0.16
N ASP A 36 -3.23 7.14 0.76
CA ASP A 36 -2.84 7.28 2.17
C ASP A 36 -2.60 5.92 2.82
N LEU A 37 -3.48 4.94 2.56
CA LEU A 37 -3.36 3.57 3.06
C LEU A 37 -2.10 2.88 2.52
N LEU A 38 -1.90 2.90 1.19
CA LEU A 38 -0.74 2.24 0.58
C LEU A 38 0.58 2.89 1.02
N TRP A 39 0.62 4.22 1.09
CA TRP A 39 1.77 4.97 1.59
C TRP A 39 2.10 4.62 3.04
N THR A 40 1.08 4.51 3.90
CA THR A 40 1.26 4.14 5.30
C THR A 40 1.81 2.72 5.43
N LEU A 41 1.21 1.75 4.73
CA LEU A 41 1.60 0.34 4.81
C LEU A 41 3.02 0.10 4.26
N ASN A 42 3.38 0.80 3.17
CA ASN A 42 4.66 0.65 2.50
C ASN A 42 5.72 1.66 2.97
N HIS A 43 5.46 2.44 4.03
CA HIS A 43 6.37 3.50 4.45
C HIS A 43 7.75 2.92 4.82
N PRO A 44 8.87 3.56 4.40
CA PRO A 44 10.21 3.07 4.71
C PRO A 44 10.46 2.84 6.21
N ASP A 45 9.85 3.65 7.07
CA ASP A 45 9.96 3.48 8.53
C ASP A 45 9.28 2.20 9.02
N VAL A 46 8.19 1.76 8.39
CA VAL A 46 7.52 0.48 8.73
C VAL A 46 8.44 -0.68 8.36
N TRP A 47 9.15 -0.60 7.23
CA TRP A 47 10.19 -1.58 6.89
C TRP A 47 11.33 -1.57 7.92
N GLN A 48 11.83 -0.40 8.35
CA GLN A 48 12.87 -0.32 9.38
C GLN A 48 12.40 -0.99 10.67
N LEU A 49 11.22 -0.63 11.17
CA LEU A 49 10.67 -1.20 12.40
C LEU A 49 10.52 -2.72 12.27
N LEU A 50 9.86 -3.23 11.23
CA LEU A 50 9.55 -4.66 11.15
C LEU A 50 10.77 -5.51 10.79
N VAL A 51 11.56 -5.11 9.79
CA VAL A 51 12.69 -5.92 9.29
C VAL A 51 13.94 -5.70 10.13
N ARG A 52 14.30 -4.44 10.42
CA ARG A 52 15.56 -4.14 11.11
C ARG A 52 15.45 -4.30 12.61
N GLU A 53 14.37 -3.84 13.23
CA GLU A 53 14.22 -3.89 14.69
C GLU A 53 13.53 -5.18 15.15
N ARG A 54 12.39 -5.53 14.55
CA ARG A 54 11.61 -6.73 14.90
C ARG A 54 12.06 -8.00 14.18
N LYS A 55 13.13 -7.92 13.38
CA LYS A 55 13.82 -9.05 12.75
C LYS A 55 12.93 -9.90 11.84
N TRP A 56 11.91 -9.31 11.23
CA TRP A 56 11.20 -9.99 10.15
C TRP A 56 12.16 -10.27 9.00
N SER A 57 12.00 -11.41 8.35
CA SER A 57 12.70 -11.63 7.08
C SER A 57 12.12 -10.72 6.00
N PRO A 58 12.91 -10.32 4.98
CA PRO A 58 12.38 -9.57 3.84
C PRO A 58 11.18 -10.25 3.19
N GLN A 59 11.17 -11.58 3.11
CA GLN A 59 10.06 -12.34 2.54
C GLN A 59 8.81 -12.28 3.42
N ALA A 60 8.96 -12.22 4.76
CA ALA A 60 7.82 -12.03 5.65
C ALA A 60 7.23 -10.62 5.51
N TRP A 61 8.08 -9.59 5.36
CA TRP A 61 7.66 -8.24 5.03
C TRP A 61 6.88 -8.18 3.71
N GLU A 62 7.43 -8.74 2.64
CA GLU A 62 6.80 -8.71 1.31
C GLU A 62 5.43 -9.38 1.32
N ARG A 63 5.32 -10.58 1.93
CA ARG A 63 4.03 -11.28 2.05
C ARG A 63 3.02 -10.47 2.84
N TRP A 64 3.42 -9.97 4.01
CA TRP A 64 2.53 -9.17 4.84
C TRP A 64 2.07 -7.89 4.14
N LEU A 65 2.98 -7.15 3.51
CA LEU A 65 2.67 -5.92 2.80
C LEU A 65 1.70 -6.19 1.65
N ALA A 66 1.94 -7.25 0.88
CA ALA A 66 1.04 -7.66 -0.20
C ALA A 66 -0.35 -8.00 0.33
N ASP A 67 -0.43 -8.84 1.36
CA ASP A 67 -1.70 -9.28 1.93
C ASP A 67 -2.47 -8.12 2.58
N ALA A 68 -1.79 -7.24 3.31
CA ALA A 68 -2.38 -6.05 3.92
C ALA A 68 -2.88 -5.08 2.84
N SER A 69 -2.06 -4.79 1.82
CA SER A 69 -2.46 -3.89 0.73
C SER A 69 -3.65 -4.45 -0.03
N ARG A 70 -3.71 -5.77 -0.28
CA ARG A 70 -4.87 -6.39 -0.93
C ARG A 70 -6.14 -6.22 -0.11
N ARG A 71 -6.10 -6.52 1.20
CA ARG A 71 -7.26 -6.39 2.09
C ARG A 71 -7.77 -4.96 2.18
N GLU A 72 -6.87 -3.98 2.29
CA GLU A 72 -7.26 -2.59 2.51
C GLU A 72 -7.72 -1.88 1.23
N LEU A 73 -7.15 -2.26 0.08
CA LEU A 73 -7.34 -1.55 -1.18
C LEU A 73 -8.35 -2.22 -2.10
N LEU A 74 -8.35 -3.55 -2.20
CA LEU A 74 -9.10 -4.25 -3.24
C LEU A 74 -10.50 -4.63 -2.75
N GLY A 75 -11.48 -4.50 -3.64
CA GLY A 75 -12.80 -5.08 -3.42
C GLY A 75 -12.77 -6.60 -3.54
N GLU A 76 -13.82 -7.25 -3.05
CA GLU A 76 -14.11 -8.62 -3.49
C GLU A 76 -14.21 -8.61 -5.02
N ALA A 77 -13.55 -9.59 -5.67
CA ALA A 77 -13.70 -9.75 -7.09
C ALA A 77 -15.21 -9.87 -7.39
N PRO A 78 -15.74 -9.20 -8.43
CA PRO A 78 -17.13 -9.40 -8.80
C PRO A 78 -17.34 -10.91 -8.98
N GLU A 79 -18.34 -11.46 -8.29
CA GLU A 79 -18.72 -12.86 -8.53
C GLU A 79 -19.01 -13.02 -10.03
N PRO A 80 -18.50 -14.09 -10.68
CA PRO A 80 -18.68 -14.32 -12.11
C PRO A 80 -20.15 -14.50 -12.51
#